data_AF-A0A2S9Q325-F1
#
_entry.id   AF-A0A2S9Q325-F1
#
_cell.length_a   1.000
_cell.length_b   1.000
_cell.length_c   1.000
_cell.angle_alpha   90.00
_cell.angle_beta   90.00
_cell.angle_gamma   90.00
#
_symmetry.space_group_name_H-M   'P 1'
#
loop_
_entity.id
_entity.type
_entity.pdbx_description
1 polymer ?
#
loop_
_entity_poly.entity_id
_entity_poly.type
_entity_poly.pdbx_seq_one_letter_code
_entity_poly.pdbx_strand_id
1 'polypeptide(L)'
;MEDWLLQLDSIEGPVMTDQPRLSELLGATDREAVIAEDFAYVLDRISALVGYAEDGNWRSVHEKIGSLRSALDTFERKISEPVTYEDGEKGSVYHDPIVDSHRTVQLITAFAQRHGGRLGPTLFPIEKLENEQAVEQIRADAERTRRFKQELFGDDA
;
A
#
# COMPACT_ATOMS: atom_id res chain seq x y z
N MET A 1 -16.19 -23.55 -42.04
CA MET A 1 -14.92 -22.87 -41.70
C MET A 1 -15.31 -21.47 -41.29
N GLU A 2 -15.92 -21.32 -40.10
CA GLU A 2 -16.35 -20.05 -39.48
C GLU A 2 -17.20 -20.45 -38.27
N ASP A 3 -16.56 -20.71 -37.12
CA ASP A 3 -17.27 -20.75 -35.82
C ASP A 3 -16.32 -20.68 -34.61
N TRP A 4 -15.10 -20.17 -34.81
CA TRP A 4 -14.09 -20.05 -33.75
C TRP A 4 -13.71 -18.60 -33.44
N LEU A 5 -14.26 -17.62 -34.18
CA LEU A 5 -13.93 -16.20 -34.01
C LEU A 5 -14.95 -15.43 -33.16
N LEU A 6 -16.08 -16.03 -32.76
CA LEU A 6 -17.07 -15.41 -31.87
C LEU A 6 -16.90 -15.78 -30.39
N GLN A 7 -15.96 -16.67 -30.05
CA GLN A 7 -15.67 -17.04 -28.65
C GLN A 7 -14.54 -16.22 -28.01
N LEU A 8 -13.82 -15.40 -28.78
CA LEU A 8 -12.73 -14.57 -28.26
C LEU A 8 -13.17 -13.17 -27.82
N ASP A 9 -14.40 -12.75 -28.12
CA ASP A 9 -14.92 -11.42 -27.76
C ASP A 9 -15.68 -11.40 -26.41
N SER A 10 -15.65 -12.52 -25.67
CA SER A 10 -16.31 -12.65 -24.35
C SER A 10 -15.34 -12.87 -23.18
N ILE A 11 -14.04 -12.72 -23.39
CA ILE A 11 -13.03 -12.91 -22.32
C ILE A 11 -12.34 -11.59 -21.94
N GLU A 12 -13.01 -10.45 -22.06
CA GLU A 12 -12.56 -9.20 -21.43
C GLU A 12 -13.75 -8.42 -20.87
N GLY A 13 -14.53 -9.06 -20.00
CA GLY A 13 -15.33 -8.31 -19.04
C GLY A 13 -14.40 -7.69 -18.00
N PRO A 14 -14.59 -6.42 -17.59
CA PRO A 14 -13.82 -5.86 -16.49
C PRO A 14 -14.05 -6.76 -15.27
N VAL A 15 -12.97 -7.27 -14.67
CA VAL A 15 -13.02 -7.94 -13.37
C VAL A 15 -13.33 -6.86 -12.34
N MET A 16 -14.60 -6.45 -12.27
CA MET A 16 -15.15 -5.72 -11.14
C MET A 16 -15.22 -6.72 -10.00
N THR A 17 -14.14 -6.85 -9.24
CA THR A 17 -14.24 -7.39 -7.90
C THR A 17 -15.20 -6.49 -7.14
N ASP A 18 -16.42 -6.98 -6.88
CA ASP A 18 -17.47 -6.30 -6.10
C ASP A 18 -17.09 -6.12 -4.61
N GLN A 19 -15.81 -6.29 -4.29
CA GLN A 19 -15.25 -6.09 -2.96
C GLN A 19 -14.84 -4.63 -2.81
N PRO A 20 -15.29 -3.96 -1.74
CA PRO A 20 -14.87 -2.59 -1.46
C PRO A 20 -13.34 -2.51 -1.30
N ARG A 21 -12.78 -1.37 -1.68
CA ARG A 21 -11.37 -1.06 -1.44
C ARG A 21 -11.13 -0.93 0.06
N LEU A 22 -9.90 -1.19 0.51
CA LEU A 22 -9.54 -1.00 1.93
C LEU A 22 -9.80 0.42 2.43
N SER A 23 -9.56 1.43 1.58
CA SER A 23 -9.87 2.82 1.90
C SER A 23 -11.37 3.04 2.15
N GLU A 24 -12.23 2.38 1.36
CA GLU A 24 -13.69 2.46 1.49
C GLU A 24 -14.17 1.75 2.77
N LEU A 25 -13.62 0.57 3.08
CA LEU A 25 -13.92 -0.15 4.32
C LEU A 25 -13.57 0.67 5.57
N LEU A 26 -12.48 1.42 5.51
CA LEU A 26 -12.01 2.26 6.61
C LEU A 26 -12.67 3.66 6.62
N GLY A 27 -13.62 3.92 5.73
CA GLY A 27 -14.31 5.21 5.63
C GLY A 27 -13.36 6.37 5.34
N ALA A 28 -12.27 6.10 4.62
CA ALA A 28 -11.21 7.04 4.32
C ALA A 28 -11.62 8.03 3.24
N THR A 29 -11.15 9.26 3.38
CA THR A 29 -11.09 10.20 2.27
C THR A 29 -9.96 9.83 1.32
N ASP A 30 -10.04 10.30 0.06
CA ASP A 30 -8.98 10.10 -0.93
C ASP A 30 -7.62 10.60 -0.43
N ARG A 31 -7.60 11.69 0.34
CA ARG A 31 -6.35 12.26 0.88
C ARG A 31 -5.69 11.32 1.88
N GLU A 32 -6.46 10.75 2.80
CA GLU A 32 -5.95 9.82 3.81
C GLU A 32 -5.44 8.53 3.17
N ALA A 33 -6.15 8.03 2.15
CA ALA A 33 -5.72 6.88 1.37
C ALA A 33 -4.38 7.16 0.65
N VAL A 34 -4.24 8.32 0.00
CA VAL A 34 -3.00 8.69 -0.70
C VAL A 34 -1.80 8.77 0.23
N ILE A 35 -1.94 9.39 1.41
CA ILE A 35 -0.83 9.43 2.40
C ILE A 35 -0.44 8.02 2.83
N ALA A 36 -1.44 7.18 3.15
CA ALA A 36 -1.19 5.83 3.64
C ALA A 36 -0.50 4.97 2.58
N GLU A 37 -0.90 5.10 1.31
CA GLU A 37 -0.24 4.47 0.17
C GLU A 37 1.20 4.94 0.00
N ASP A 38 1.44 6.26 -0.01
CA ASP A 38 2.78 6.82 -0.15
C ASP A 38 3.69 6.37 1.00
N PHE A 39 3.16 6.33 2.23
CA PHE A 39 3.89 5.87 3.40
C PHE A 39 4.24 4.39 3.29
N ALA A 40 3.28 3.54 2.90
CA ALA A 40 3.54 2.12 2.68
C ALA A 40 4.56 1.88 1.57
N TYR A 41 4.55 2.71 0.52
CA TYR A 41 5.57 2.68 -0.53
C TYR A 41 6.97 3.05 -0.02
N VAL A 42 7.09 4.09 0.81
CA VAL A 42 8.36 4.42 1.49
C VAL A 42 8.83 3.23 2.33
N LEU A 43 7.93 2.62 3.08
CA LEU A 43 8.24 1.47 3.94
C LEU A 43 8.71 0.25 3.14
N ASP A 44 8.11 -0.03 1.98
CA ASP A 44 8.58 -1.06 1.04
C ASP A 44 10.03 -0.81 0.61
N ARG A 45 10.35 0.43 0.22
CA ARG A 45 11.72 0.80 -0.20
C ARG A 45 12.74 0.63 0.92
N ILE A 46 12.38 1.01 2.16
CA ILE A 46 13.22 0.77 3.32
C ILE A 46 13.40 -0.74 3.52
N SER A 47 12.31 -1.50 3.51
CA SER A 47 12.32 -2.95 3.67
C SER A 47 13.26 -3.64 2.67
N ALA A 48 13.18 -3.26 1.39
CA ALA A 48 14.03 -3.80 0.33
C ALA A 48 15.52 -3.47 0.56
N LEU A 49 15.85 -2.23 0.95
CA LEU A 49 17.22 -1.83 1.23
C LEU A 49 17.83 -2.58 2.42
N VAL A 50 17.06 -2.78 3.50
CA VAL A 50 17.53 -3.57 4.64
C VAL A 50 17.75 -5.03 4.20
N GLY A 51 16.88 -5.60 3.37
CA GLY A 51 17.09 -6.93 2.79
C GLY A 51 18.42 -7.04 2.03
N TYR A 52 18.67 -6.12 1.09
CA TYR A 52 19.94 -6.10 0.35
C TYR A 52 21.17 -5.92 1.25
N ALA A 53 21.07 -5.11 2.31
CA ALA A 53 22.17 -4.90 3.25
C ALA A 53 22.46 -6.17 4.07
N GLU A 54 21.43 -6.87 4.53
CA GLU A 54 21.57 -8.14 5.24
C GLU A 54 22.16 -9.25 4.37
N ASP A 55 21.82 -9.27 3.08
CA ASP A 55 22.40 -10.19 2.10
C ASP A 55 23.85 -9.83 1.70
N GLY A 56 24.40 -8.74 2.24
CA GLY A 56 25.74 -8.23 1.89
C GLY A 56 25.81 -7.62 0.48
N ASN A 57 24.68 -7.40 -0.18
CA ASN A 57 24.58 -6.84 -1.53
C ASN A 57 24.62 -5.30 -1.51
N TRP A 58 25.77 -4.77 -1.13
CA TRP A 58 26.01 -3.31 -1.07
C TRP A 58 25.88 -2.60 -2.41
N ARG A 59 26.08 -3.32 -3.51
CA ARG A 59 25.86 -2.80 -4.86
C ARG A 59 24.39 -2.44 -5.06
N SER A 60 23.47 -3.35 -4.76
CA SER A 60 22.03 -3.08 -4.87
C SER A 60 21.57 -2.02 -3.87
N VAL A 61 22.14 -1.97 -2.67
CA VAL A 61 21.89 -0.87 -1.73
C VAL A 61 22.23 0.49 -2.37
N HIS A 62 23.44 0.63 -2.93
CA HIS A 62 23.88 1.87 -3.56
C HIS A 62 23.04 2.22 -4.81
N GLU A 63 22.65 1.22 -5.62
CA GLU A 63 21.81 1.43 -6.80
C GLU A 63 20.37 1.85 -6.42
N LYS A 64 19.85 1.42 -5.27
CA LYS A 64 18.44 1.65 -4.87
C LYS A 64 18.24 2.78 -3.85
N ILE A 65 19.29 3.26 -3.18
CA ILE A 65 19.17 4.34 -2.19
C ILE A 65 18.59 5.63 -2.78
N GLY A 66 18.87 5.93 -4.06
CA GLY A 66 18.29 7.07 -4.76
C GLY A 66 16.76 6.97 -4.91
N SER A 67 16.24 5.74 -5.07
CA SER A 67 14.79 5.51 -5.12
C SER A 67 14.12 5.75 -3.77
N LEU A 68 14.77 5.36 -2.66
CA LEU A 68 14.26 5.67 -1.33
C LEU A 68 14.25 7.19 -1.10
N ARG A 69 15.35 7.88 -1.42
CA ARG A 69 15.42 9.33 -1.31
C ARG A 69 14.30 10.02 -2.08
N SER A 70 14.10 9.65 -3.34
CA SER A 70 13.02 10.23 -4.16
C SER A 70 11.62 9.97 -3.59
N ALA A 71 11.40 8.81 -2.97
CA ALA A 71 10.13 8.50 -2.30
C ALA A 71 9.93 9.36 -1.05
N LEU A 72 10.97 9.51 -0.22
CA LEU A 72 10.95 10.37 0.96
C LEU A 72 10.72 11.84 0.57
N ASP A 73 11.46 12.36 -0.40
CA ASP A 73 11.30 13.74 -0.88
C ASP A 73 9.87 13.98 -1.41
N THR A 74 9.28 12.99 -2.09
CA THR A 74 7.90 13.08 -2.59
C THR A 74 6.88 13.08 -1.46
N PHE A 75 7.06 12.19 -0.49
CA PHE A 75 6.19 12.09 0.69
C PHE A 75 6.27 13.36 1.53
N GLU A 76 7.49 13.82 1.85
CA GLU A 76 7.75 15.06 2.59
C GLU A 76 7.11 16.25 1.91
N ARG A 77 7.30 16.41 0.60
CA ARG A 77 6.69 17.50 -0.17
C ARG A 77 5.17 17.48 -0.09
N LYS A 78 4.54 16.30 -0.14
CA LYS A 78 3.07 16.19 0.01
C LYS A 78 2.66 16.62 1.42
N ILE A 79 3.23 16.01 2.46
CA ILE A 79 2.82 16.30 3.85
C ILE A 79 3.10 17.74 4.30
N SER A 80 4.07 18.41 3.66
CA SER A 80 4.45 19.79 3.94
C SER A 80 3.78 20.82 3.02
N GLU A 81 2.96 20.40 2.05
CA GLU A 81 2.30 21.33 1.12
C GLU A 81 1.38 22.29 1.90
N PRO A 82 1.69 23.60 1.90
CA PRO A 82 0.98 24.55 2.74
C PRO A 82 -0.40 24.85 2.15
N VAL A 83 -1.39 24.89 3.03
CA VAL A 83 -2.78 25.19 2.68
C VAL A 83 -3.25 26.34 3.54
N THR A 84 -4.04 27.24 2.95
CA THR A 84 -4.72 28.28 3.70
C THR A 84 -6.12 27.79 4.04
N TYR A 85 -6.45 27.72 5.32
CA TYR A 85 -7.78 27.38 5.79
C TYR A 85 -8.77 28.55 5.62
N GLU A 86 -10.06 28.31 5.85
CA GLU A 86 -11.11 29.32 5.68
C GLU A 86 -10.94 30.53 6.63
N ASP A 87 -10.26 30.34 7.76
CA ASP A 87 -9.93 31.39 8.74
C ASP A 87 -8.65 32.18 8.39
N GLY A 88 -7.97 31.83 7.30
CA GLY A 88 -6.74 32.46 6.85
C GLY A 88 -5.46 31.92 7.50
N GLU A 89 -5.56 30.93 8.40
CA GLU A 89 -4.39 30.25 8.96
C GLU A 89 -3.72 29.35 7.91
N LYS A 90 -2.39 29.22 8.00
CA LYS A 90 -1.62 28.30 7.16
C LYS A 90 -1.38 27.00 7.92
N GLY A 91 -1.77 25.88 7.31
CA GLY A 91 -1.47 24.54 7.80
C GLY A 91 -1.10 23.59 6.68
N SER A 92 -1.35 22.30 6.90
CA SER A 92 -1.16 21.25 5.89
C SER A 92 -2.48 20.54 5.65
N VAL A 93 -2.74 20.14 4.41
CA VAL A 93 -3.92 19.33 4.02
C VAL A 93 -3.95 17.99 4.76
N TYR A 94 -2.84 17.61 5.39
CA TYR A 94 -2.63 16.33 6.04
C TYR A 94 -2.63 16.41 7.57
N HIS A 95 -3.16 17.50 8.13
CA HIS A 95 -3.41 17.67 9.55
C HIS A 95 -4.90 17.86 9.85
N ASP A 96 -5.25 17.67 11.13
CA ASP A 96 -6.58 17.98 11.68
C ASP A 96 -6.93 19.46 11.38
N PRO A 97 -8.16 19.80 10.97
CA PRO A 97 -9.36 18.94 10.89
C PRO A 97 -9.59 18.27 9.53
N ILE A 98 -8.66 18.39 8.57
CA ILE A 98 -8.86 17.89 7.20
C ILE A 98 -8.62 16.38 7.11
N VAL A 99 -7.68 15.87 7.90
CA VAL A 99 -7.32 14.45 7.97
C VAL A 99 -7.50 13.95 9.40
N ASP A 100 -8.26 12.87 9.54
CA ASP A 100 -8.41 12.19 10.81
C ASP A 100 -7.16 11.34 11.07
N SER A 101 -6.47 11.65 12.17
CA SER A 101 -5.22 10.99 12.53
C SER A 101 -5.42 9.52 12.90
N HIS A 102 -6.51 9.17 13.57
CA HIS A 102 -6.80 7.79 13.96
C HIS A 102 -7.10 6.94 12.72
N ARG A 103 -7.98 7.42 11.84
CA ARG A 103 -8.30 6.75 10.57
C ARG A 103 -7.09 6.62 9.65
N THR A 104 -6.23 7.64 9.61
CA THR A 104 -4.97 7.60 8.86
C THR A 104 -4.02 6.53 9.40
N VAL A 105 -3.91 6.37 10.72
CA VAL A 105 -3.12 5.29 11.33
C VAL A 105 -3.70 3.90 10.99
N GLN A 106 -5.03 3.77 10.99
CA GLN A 106 -5.71 2.53 10.55
C GLN A 106 -5.38 2.21 9.08
N LEU A 107 -5.42 3.22 8.19
CA LEU A 107 -5.05 3.06 6.78
C LEU A 107 -3.57 2.68 6.63
N ILE A 108 -2.67 3.42 7.27
CA ILE A 108 -1.23 3.12 7.23
C ILE A 108 -1.00 1.66 7.64
N THR A 109 -1.66 1.20 8.69
CA THR A 109 -1.54 -0.19 9.15
C THR A 109 -2.03 -1.17 8.08
N ALA A 110 -3.19 -0.91 7.46
CA ALA A 110 -3.74 -1.76 6.42
C ALA A 110 -2.86 -1.82 5.15
N PHE A 111 -2.36 -0.68 4.70
CA PHE A 111 -1.47 -0.60 3.53
C PHE A 111 -0.08 -1.16 3.82
N ALA A 112 0.47 -0.92 5.02
CA ALA A 112 1.75 -1.51 5.44
C ALA A 112 1.68 -3.04 5.46
N GLN A 113 0.57 -3.63 5.92
CA GLN A 113 0.35 -5.08 5.88
C GLN A 113 0.38 -5.66 4.46
N ARG A 114 -0.20 -4.95 3.47
CA ARG A 114 -0.25 -5.43 2.07
C ARG A 114 1.00 -5.13 1.27
N HIS A 115 1.62 -3.97 1.50
CA HIS A 115 2.60 -3.40 0.58
C HIS A 115 3.92 -3.00 1.24
N GLY A 116 4.01 -2.90 2.57
CA GLY A 116 5.20 -2.39 3.28
C GLY A 116 6.41 -3.34 3.33
N GLY A 117 6.49 -4.31 2.42
CA GLY A 117 7.49 -5.38 2.46
C GLY A 117 7.45 -6.17 3.78
N ARG A 118 8.61 -6.63 4.26
CA ARG A 118 8.72 -7.39 5.52
C ARG A 118 8.61 -6.51 6.77
N LEU A 119 8.96 -5.22 6.64
CA LEU A 119 8.87 -4.27 7.75
C LEU A 119 7.44 -3.87 8.03
N GLY A 120 6.57 -3.84 7.01
CA GLY A 120 5.15 -3.54 7.14
C GLY A 120 4.47 -4.33 8.25
N PRO A 121 4.36 -5.67 8.13
CA PRO A 121 3.74 -6.50 9.15
C PRO A 121 4.45 -6.46 10.51
N THR A 122 5.76 -6.19 10.52
CA THR A 122 6.57 -6.14 11.75
C THR A 122 6.29 -4.87 12.56
N LEU A 123 6.21 -3.71 11.90
CA LEU A 123 6.04 -2.41 12.55
C LEU A 123 4.56 -2.05 12.74
N PHE A 124 3.68 -2.58 11.90
CA PHE A 124 2.25 -2.27 11.88
C PHE A 124 1.42 -3.56 12.03
N PRO A 125 1.44 -4.19 13.22
CA PRO A 125 0.78 -5.49 13.43
C PRO A 125 -0.72 -5.42 13.12
N ILE A 126 -1.23 -6.47 12.47
CA ILE A 126 -2.63 -6.53 11.98
C ILE A 126 -3.64 -6.47 13.13
N GLU A 127 -3.24 -6.87 14.34
CA GLU A 127 -4.04 -6.80 15.57
C GLU A 127 -4.36 -5.37 16.01
N LYS A 128 -3.69 -4.37 15.41
CA LYS A 128 -3.99 -2.94 15.65
C LYS A 128 -5.07 -2.40 14.71
N LEU A 129 -5.48 -3.17 13.70
CA LEU A 129 -6.62 -2.82 12.87
C LEU A 129 -7.92 -3.11 13.62
N GLU A 130 -8.75 -2.08 13.73
CA GLU A 130 -10.04 -2.16 14.41
C GLU A 130 -11.15 -2.70 13.48
N ASN A 131 -10.98 -2.54 12.17
CA ASN A 131 -11.95 -2.99 11.18
C ASN A 131 -11.73 -4.48 10.82
N GLU A 132 -12.61 -5.35 11.33
CA GLU A 132 -12.53 -6.79 11.12
C GLU A 132 -12.62 -7.19 9.63
N GLN A 133 -13.44 -6.50 8.82
CA GLN A 133 -13.56 -6.78 7.38
C GLN A 133 -12.25 -6.47 6.64
N ALA A 134 -11.58 -5.37 7.01
CA ALA A 134 -10.27 -5.03 6.47
C ALA A 134 -9.21 -6.09 6.86
N VAL A 135 -9.24 -6.59 8.10
CA VAL A 135 -8.37 -7.67 8.56
C VAL A 135 -8.58 -8.95 7.75
N GLU A 136 -9.84 -9.35 7.55
CA GLU A 136 -10.18 -10.54 6.76
C GLU A 136 -9.73 -10.41 5.31
N GLN A 137 -9.95 -9.25 4.68
CA GLN A 137 -9.52 -8.98 3.31
C GLN A 137 -7.99 -9.08 3.17
N ILE A 138 -7.24 -8.48 4.09
CA ILE A 138 -5.77 -8.54 4.12
C ILE A 138 -5.28 -9.99 4.23
N ARG A 139 -5.87 -10.77 5.15
CA ARG A 139 -5.53 -12.19 5.33
C ARG A 139 -5.84 -13.03 4.09
N ALA A 140 -7.01 -12.81 3.47
CA ALA A 140 -7.41 -13.52 2.26
C ALA A 140 -6.47 -13.22 1.09
N ASP A 141 -6.04 -11.96 0.93
CA ASP A 141 -5.10 -11.57 -0.10
C ASP A 141 -3.69 -12.15 0.12
N ALA A 142 -3.24 -12.20 1.38
CA ALA A 142 -1.98 -12.84 1.75
C ALA A 142 -2.01 -14.34 1.41
N GLU A 143 -3.11 -15.02 1.72
CA GLU A 143 -3.31 -16.43 1.40
C GLU A 143 -3.38 -16.68 -0.11
N ARG A 144 -4.09 -15.83 -0.87
CA ARG A 144 -4.14 -15.90 -2.33
C ARG A 144 -2.75 -15.73 -2.93
N THR A 145 -1.98 -14.76 -2.44
CA THR A 145 -0.61 -14.51 -2.87
C THR A 145 0.31 -15.70 -2.56
N ARG A 146 0.16 -16.31 -1.37
CA ARG A 146 0.90 -17.50 -0.97
C ARG A 146 0.63 -18.68 -1.90
N ARG A 147 -0.63 -18.98 -2.18
CA ARG A 147 -1.03 -20.04 -3.12
C ARG A 147 -0.48 -19.80 -4.51
N PHE A 148 -0.61 -18.58 -5.01
CA PHE A 148 -0.09 -18.20 -6.33
C PHE A 148 1.44 -18.37 -6.42
N LYS A 149 2.19 -18.02 -5.36
CA LYS A 149 3.65 -18.26 -5.30
C LYS A 149 3.98 -19.75 -5.27
N GLN A 150 3.24 -20.55 -4.51
CA GLN A 150 3.41 -22.01 -4.48
C GLN A 150 3.16 -22.64 -5.86
N GLU A 151 2.13 -22.18 -6.58
CA GLU A 151 1.83 -22.62 -7.94
C GLU A 151 2.95 -22.25 -8.94
N LEU A 152 3.58 -21.09 -8.78
CA LEU A 152 4.64 -20.62 -9.68
C LEU A 152 6.03 -21.22 -9.40
N PHE A 153 6.38 -21.44 -8.13
CA PHE A 153 7.74 -21.80 -7.72
C PHE A 153 7.86 -23.19 -7.08
N GLY A 154 6.74 -23.90 -6.84
CA GLY A 154 6.71 -25.18 -6.15
C GLY A 154 6.81 -25.06 -4.62
N ASP A 155 6.79 -26.19 -3.92
CA ASP A 155 6.77 -26.25 -2.44
C ASP A 155 8.08 -25.80 -1.75
N ASP A 156 9.13 -25.47 -2.51
CA ASP A 156 10.48 -25.13 -1.99
C ASP A 156 10.82 -23.62 -2.03
N ALA A 157 9.81 -22.72 -2.02
CA ALA A 157 9.99 -21.25 -2.03
C ALA A 157 9.67 -20.55 -0.70
#